data_AF-A0A1C1CU76-F1
#
_entry.id   AF-A0A1C1CU76-F1
#
_cell.length_a   1.000
_cell.length_b   1.000
_cell.length_c   1.000
_cell.angle_alpha   90.00
_cell.angle_beta   90.00
_cell.angle_gamma   90.00
#
_symmetry.space_group_name_H-M   'P 1'
#
loop_
_entity.id
_entity.type
_entity.pdbx_description
1 polymer ?
#
loop_
_entity_poly.entity_id
_entity_poly.type
_entity_poly.pdbx_seq_one_letter_code
_entity_poly.pdbx_strand_id
1 'polypeptide(L)'
;MAAFLDNSYSLVHLDNTADQPNQQDLKTQLEKGTDETKLETMRRILTTMLNGDPMPNLLMHIIRFVMPSKSKPLKKLLYFYYEICPKLDANGKLKQEMILVWYA
;
A
#
# COMPACT_ATOMS: atom_id res chain seq x y z
N MET A 1 9.53 8.28 31.68
CA MET A 1 9.26 9.36 30.71
C MET A 1 9.02 8.75 29.32
N ALA A 2 8.00 7.90 29.18
CA ALA A 2 7.75 7.13 27.95
C ALA A 2 6.27 6.75 27.70
N ALA A 3 5.34 7.02 28.63
CA ALA A 3 3.96 6.54 28.54
C ALA A 3 3.02 7.41 27.66
N PHE A 4 3.45 8.59 27.21
CA PHE A 4 2.58 9.49 26.44
C PHE A 4 2.48 9.12 24.95
N LEU A 5 3.49 8.45 24.39
CA LEU A 5 3.50 8.08 22.97
C LEU A 5 2.72 6.79 22.68
N ASP A 6 2.41 5.97 23.69
CA ASP A 6 1.71 4.69 23.52
C ASP A 6 0.22 4.85 23.15
N ASN A 7 -0.35 6.05 23.33
CA ASN A 7 -1.77 6.35 23.08
C ASN A 7 -2.00 7.49 22.06
N SER A 8 -1.03 7.78 21.21
CA SER A 8 -1.17 8.79 20.16
C SER A 8 -1.82 8.16 18.92
N TYR A 9 -3.10 8.44 18.66
CA TYR A 9 -3.73 8.17 17.36
C TYR A 9 -4.00 9.50 16.64
N SER A 10 -3.65 9.57 15.36
CA SER A 10 -4.05 10.67 14.49
C SER A 10 -5.29 10.23 13.72
N LEU A 11 -6.39 10.94 13.93
CA LEU A 11 -7.64 10.68 13.24
C LEU A 11 -7.63 11.50 11.95
N VAL A 12 -7.32 10.86 10.82
CA VAL A 12 -7.43 11.49 9.50
C VAL A 12 -8.91 11.47 9.11
N HIS A 13 -9.60 12.60 9.32
CA HIS A 13 -10.96 12.78 8.84
C HIS A 13 -10.96 12.79 7.30
N LEU A 14 -11.71 11.87 6.69
CA LEU A 14 -12.09 11.95 5.29
C LEU A 14 -13.34 12.83 5.23
N ASP A 15 -13.21 14.08 4.77
CA ASP A 15 -14.32 15.04 4.60
C ASP A 15 -15.43 14.55 3.66
N ASN A 16 -15.27 13.39 3.01
CA ASN A 16 -16.26 12.85 2.09
C ASN A 16 -16.22 11.31 2.06
N THR A 17 -17.24 10.64 2.61
CA THR A 17 -17.40 9.17 2.50
C THR A 17 -17.66 8.71 1.06
N ALA A 18 -17.90 9.62 0.12
CA ALA A 18 -18.04 9.33 -1.30
C ALA A 18 -16.70 9.15 -2.04
N ASP A 19 -15.57 9.48 -1.42
CA ASP A 19 -14.24 9.46 -2.05
C ASP A 19 -13.35 8.35 -1.47
N GLN A 20 -13.96 7.26 -0.96
CA GLN A 20 -13.18 6.05 -0.70
C GLN A 20 -12.73 5.50 -2.05
N PRO A 21 -11.42 5.48 -2.34
CA PRO A 21 -10.93 4.99 -3.62
C PRO A 21 -11.30 3.51 -3.72
N ASN A 22 -12.20 3.19 -4.65
CA ASN A 22 -12.59 1.82 -4.89
C ASN A 22 -11.34 1.00 -5.22
N GLN A 23 -11.14 -0.16 -4.59
CA GLN A 23 -9.93 -0.96 -4.81
C GLN A 23 -9.72 -1.29 -6.29
N GLN A 24 -10.80 -1.38 -7.06
CA GLN A 24 -10.75 -1.58 -8.51
C GLN A 24 -10.14 -0.37 -9.27
N ASP A 25 -10.43 0.85 -8.82
CA ASP A 25 -9.87 2.06 -9.43
C ASP A 25 -8.38 2.18 -9.11
N LEU A 26 -7.99 1.87 -7.87
CA LEU A 26 -6.57 1.82 -7.49
C LEU A 26 -5.80 0.80 -8.32
N LYS A 27 -6.36 -0.41 -8.52
CA LYS A 27 -5.77 -1.43 -9.41
C LYS A 27 -5.59 -0.90 -10.83
N THR A 28 -6.61 -0.23 -11.37
CA THR A 28 -6.59 0.34 -12.72
C THR A 28 -5.55 1.45 -12.86
N GLN A 29 -5.43 2.32 -11.85
CA GLN A 29 -4.43 3.40 -11.80
C GLN A 29 -3.00 2.84 -11.71
N LEU A 30 -2.80 1.74 -10.97
CA LEU A 30 -1.50 1.07 -10.92
C LEU A 30 -1.16 0.40 -12.26
N GLU A 31 -2.13 -0.20 -12.94
CA GLU A 31 -1.92 -0.91 -14.20
C GLU A 31 -1.64 0.05 -15.38
N LYS A 32 -2.44 1.11 -15.53
CA LYS A 32 -2.40 2.02 -16.70
C LYS A 32 -1.70 3.35 -16.43
N GLY A 33 -1.35 3.63 -15.18
CA GLY A 33 -0.77 4.91 -14.78
C GLY A 33 0.65 5.16 -15.28
N THR A 34 1.04 6.44 -15.33
CA THR A 34 2.43 6.86 -15.46
C THR A 34 3.15 6.73 -14.11
N ASP A 35 4.48 6.88 -14.08
CA ASP A 35 5.24 6.84 -12.82
C ASP A 35 4.76 7.92 -11.81
N GLU A 36 4.30 9.08 -12.30
CA GLU A 36 3.75 10.16 -11.46
C GLU A 36 2.38 9.79 -10.87
N THR A 37 1.47 9.25 -11.70
CA THR A 37 0.16 8.85 -11.19
C THR A 37 0.28 7.65 -10.25
N LYS A 38 1.15 6.67 -10.55
CA LYS A 38 1.46 5.55 -9.65
C LYS A 38 2.00 6.01 -8.31
N LEU A 39 2.80 7.07 -8.31
CA LEU A 39 3.35 7.64 -7.08
C LEU A 39 2.25 8.24 -6.22
N GLU A 40 1.31 8.99 -6.80
CA GLU A 40 0.14 9.51 -6.06
C GLU A 40 -0.80 8.38 -5.61
N THR A 41 -1.05 7.37 -6.45
CA THR A 41 -1.83 6.18 -6.09
C THR A 41 -1.17 5.42 -4.92
N MET A 42 0.16 5.25 -4.93
CA MET A 42 0.89 4.61 -3.84
C MET A 42 0.82 5.41 -2.54
N ARG A 43 0.89 6.75 -2.59
CA ARG A 43 0.67 7.59 -1.39
C ARG A 43 -0.73 7.37 -0.81
N ARG A 44 -1.76 7.39 -1.66
CA ARG A 44 -3.15 7.12 -1.24
C ARG A 44 -3.28 5.74 -0.60
N ILE A 45 -2.69 4.71 -1.22
CA ILE A 45 -2.70 3.34 -0.70
C ILE A 45 -2.07 3.28 0.70
N LEU A 46 -0.89 3.87 0.88
CA LEU A 46 -0.20 3.89 2.17
C LEU A 46 -1.01 4.63 3.24
N THR A 47 -1.57 5.80 2.92
CA THR A 47 -2.40 6.56 3.87
C THR A 47 -3.64 5.77 4.28
N THR A 48 -4.34 5.14 3.34
CA THR A 48 -5.53 4.32 3.65
C THR A 48 -5.17 3.10 4.50
N MET A 49 -4.04 2.43 4.22
CA MET A 49 -3.58 1.30 5.03
C MET A 49 -3.16 1.72 6.45
N LEU A 50 -2.49 2.88 6.58
CA LEU A 50 -2.11 3.44 7.89
C LEU A 50 -3.33 3.87 8.72
N ASN A 51 -4.42 4.28 8.07
CA ASN A 51 -5.70 4.56 8.72
C ASN A 51 -6.44 3.30 9.19
N GLY A 52 -5.89 2.10 8.93
CA GLY A 52 -6.45 0.84 9.41
C GLY A 52 -7.42 0.14 8.46
N ASP A 53 -7.54 0.58 7.21
CA ASP A 53 -8.31 -0.13 6.19
C ASP A 53 -7.39 -1.07 5.37
N PRO A 54 -7.35 -2.38 5.71
CA PRO A 54 -6.54 -3.32 4.95
C PRO A 54 -7.14 -3.47 3.55
N MET A 55 -6.39 -3.10 2.52
CA MET A 55 -6.78 -3.32 1.12
C MET A 55 -6.23 -4.66 0.59
N PRO A 56 -6.95 -5.79 0.75
CA PRO A 56 -6.51 -7.07 0.21
C PRO A 56 -6.40 -7.02 -1.32
N ASN A 57 -5.59 -7.90 -1.90
CA ASN A 57 -5.44 -8.07 -3.35
C ASN A 57 -4.76 -6.91 -4.11
N LEU A 58 -4.18 -5.91 -3.40
CA LEU A 58 -3.30 -4.91 -4.03
C LEU A 58 -1.86 -5.39 -4.21
N LEU A 59 -1.40 -6.35 -3.38
CA LEU A 59 -0.02 -6.83 -3.39
C LEU A 59 0.42 -7.30 -4.79
N MET A 60 -0.37 -8.13 -5.47
CA MET A 60 -0.08 -8.58 -6.84
C MET A 60 0.05 -7.43 -7.85
N HIS A 61 -0.81 -6.40 -7.76
CA HIS A 61 -0.80 -5.27 -8.70
C HIS A 61 0.42 -4.38 -8.46
N ILE A 62 0.75 -4.14 -7.19
CA ILE A 62 1.95 -3.38 -6.82
C ILE A 62 3.21 -4.10 -7.29
N ILE A 63 3.31 -5.42 -7.05
CA ILE A 63 4.43 -6.23 -7.53
C ILE A 63 4.53 -6.19 -9.07
N ARG A 64 3.42 -6.26 -9.80
CA ARG A 64 3.45 -6.26 -11.27
C ARG A 64 3.79 -4.92 -11.90
N PHE A 65 3.29 -3.82 -11.35
CA PHE A 65 3.30 -2.53 -12.03
C PHE A 65 4.14 -1.44 -11.36
N VAL A 66 4.47 -1.59 -10.08
CA VAL A 66 5.27 -0.63 -9.30
C VAL A 66 6.71 -1.10 -9.16
N MET A 67 6.93 -2.37 -8.84
CA MET A 67 8.25 -2.99 -8.71
C MET A 67 9.16 -2.82 -9.94
N PRO A 68 8.71 -3.02 -11.20
CA PRO A 68 9.58 -2.84 -12.36
C PRO A 68 9.89 -1.37 -12.71
N SER A 69 9.27 -0.39 -12.03
CA SER A 69 9.52 1.02 -12.32
C SER A 69 10.95 1.43 -11.94
N LYS A 70 11.55 2.30 -12.76
CA LYS A 70 12.88 2.88 -12.51
C LYS A 70 12.83 4.12 -11.60
N SER A 71 11.63 4.62 -11.30
CA SER A 71 11.43 5.81 -10.48
C SER A 71 11.88 5.59 -9.03
N LYS A 72 12.95 6.30 -8.63
CA LYS A 72 13.46 6.30 -7.25
C LYS A 72 12.40 6.64 -6.19
N PRO A 73 11.58 7.70 -6.34
CA PRO A 73 10.57 8.02 -5.32
C PRO A 73 9.50 6.93 -5.23
N LEU A 74 9.13 6.29 -6.34
CA LEU A 74 8.16 5.20 -6.34
C LEU A 74 8.71 3.95 -5.62
N LYS A 75 9.98 3.61 -5.84
CA LYS A 75 10.68 2.55 -5.09
C LYS A 75 10.67 2.80 -3.58
N LYS A 76 10.89 4.05 -3.15
CA LYS A 76 10.82 4.40 -1.72
C LYS A 76 9.44 4.12 -1.13
N LEU A 77 8.36 4.45 -1.84
CA LEU A 77 6.99 4.13 -1.41
C LEU A 77 6.72 2.62 -1.41
N LEU A 78 7.30 1.87 -2.34
CA LEU A 78 7.20 0.40 -2.36
C LEU A 78 7.80 -0.24 -1.11
N TYR A 79 8.97 0.23 -0.65
CA TYR A 79 9.57 -0.27 0.60
C TYR A 79 8.69 0.02 1.82
N PHE A 80 8.12 1.22 1.92
CA PHE A 80 7.15 1.52 2.99
C PHE A 80 5.92 0.61 2.94
N TYR A 81 5.45 0.27 1.73
CA TYR A 81 4.35 -0.68 1.57
C TYR A 81 4.72 -2.06 2.11
N TYR A 82 5.94 -2.54 1.86
CA TYR A 82 6.43 -3.81 2.39
C TYR A 82 6.59 -3.84 3.91
N GLU A 83 6.82 -2.70 4.56
CA GLU A 83 6.86 -2.63 6.02
C GLU A 83 5.47 -2.84 6.63
N ILE A 84 4.44 -2.20 6.08
CA ILE A 84 3.09 -2.22 6.63
C ILE A 84 2.22 -3.40 6.17
N CYS A 85 2.53 -4.03 5.03
CA CYS A 85 1.65 -5.04 4.47
C CYS A 85 1.69 -6.38 5.26
N PRO A 86 0.52 -7.05 5.46
CA PRO A 86 0.47 -8.35 6.10
C PRO A 86 1.08 -9.43 5.20
N LYS A 87 2.15 -10.06 5.70
CA LYS A 87 2.96 -11.09 4.99
C LYS A 87 2.41 -12.49 5.14
N LEU A 88 1.59 -12.72 6.15
CA LEU A 88 0.98 -14.00 6.45
C LEU A 88 -0.45 -14.06 5.90
N ASP A 89 -0.88 -15.24 5.51
CA ASP A 89 -2.26 -15.57 5.20
C ASP A 89 -3.07 -15.85 6.48
N ALA A 90 -4.35 -16.16 6.34
CA ALA A 90 -5.25 -16.46 7.47
C ALA A 90 -4.82 -17.71 8.28
N ASN A 91 -3.97 -18.57 7.71
CA ASN A 91 -3.45 -19.77 8.36
C ASN A 91 -2.06 -19.54 8.99
N GLY A 92 -1.54 -18.30 8.97
CA GLY A 92 -0.20 -17.97 9.44
C GLY A 92 0.93 -18.42 8.51
N LYS A 93 0.62 -18.85 7.27
CA LYS A 93 1.64 -19.18 6.26
C LYS A 93 2.03 -17.93 5.48
N LEU A 94 3.26 -17.88 4.97
CA LEU A 94 3.70 -16.79 4.11
C LEU A 94 2.83 -16.75 2.84
N LYS A 95 2.29 -15.58 2.49
CA LYS A 95 1.51 -15.41 1.25
C LYS A 95 2.33 -15.85 0.05
N GLN A 96 1.72 -16.62 -0.85
CA GLN A 96 2.40 -17.10 -2.07
C GLN A 96 2.96 -15.94 -2.89
N GLU A 97 2.29 -14.80 -2.91
CA GLU A 97 2.72 -13.57 -3.61
C GLU A 97 4.09 -13.05 -3.11
N MET A 98 4.49 -13.35 -1.86
CA MET A 98 5.79 -12.96 -1.31
C MET A 98 6.97 -13.59 -2.04
N ILE A 99 6.76 -14.71 -2.75
CA ILE A 99 7.80 -15.31 -3.58
C ILE A 99 8.29 -14.32 -4.65
N LEU A 100 7.39 -13.52 -5.22
CA LEU A 100 7.73 -12.57 -6.27
C LEU A 100 8.54 -11.39 -5.75
N VAL A 101 8.40 -11.05 -4.46
CA VAL A 101 9.20 -10.01 -3.80
C VAL A 101 10.66 -10.44 -3.67
N TRP A 102 10.94 -11.75 -3.57
CA TRP A 102 12.31 -12.27 -3.44
C TRP A 102 13.04 -12.39 -4.78
N TYR A 103 12.31 -12.49 -5.89
CA TYR A 103 12.87 -12.68 -7.23
C TYR A 103 13.12 -11.37 -8.01
N ALA A 104 12.82 -10.22 -7.42
CA ALA A 104 12.93 -8.90 -8.06
C ALA A 104 14.01 -8.02 -7.42
#